data_AF-A0A6C1NP72-F1
#
_entry.id   AF-A0A6C1NP72-F1
#
_cell.length_a   1.000
_cell.length_b   1.000
_cell.length_c   1.000
_cell.angle_alpha   90.00
_cell.angle_beta   90.00
_cell.angle_gamma   90.00
#
_symmetry.space_group_name_H-M   'P 1'
#
loop_
_entity.id
_entity.type
_entity.pdbx_description
1 polymer ?
#
loop_
_entity_poly.entity_id
_entity_poly.type
_entity_poly.pdbx_seq_one_letter_code
_entity_poly.pdbx_strand_id
1 'polypeptide(L)'
;MRIVLCSDTWLPQVNGVSRTLHRLMAHLLDRGHEVALVTPELGESGAEGDGARVHIRRPGRPVPLYPDLLVTLPLGRGSARALDEFEPHVVHCATESVLGWSVRRWALARGIPLVTSYHTNFAEYAGEYGLGRLKGVAWSLLRRFHSPARATLCPSTPTLEELSERGFHPRTRVWSRGVDANRFHPGRRSGAWQPSPRSGNGPGGKQGSRWGWSW
;
A
#
# COMPACT_ATOMS: atom_id res chain seq x y z
N MET A 1 -16.74 0.92 -14.38
CA MET A 1 -15.73 -0.17 -14.61
C MET A 1 -15.63 -1.04 -13.38
N ARG A 2 -15.18 -2.29 -13.52
CA ARG A 2 -14.91 -3.23 -12.41
C ARG A 2 -13.41 -3.28 -12.10
N ILE A 3 -13.04 -3.02 -10.85
CA ILE A 3 -11.65 -2.78 -10.42
C ILE A 3 -11.34 -3.70 -9.24
N VAL A 4 -10.21 -4.38 -9.27
CA VAL A 4 -9.68 -5.08 -8.08
C VAL A 4 -8.67 -4.18 -7.38
N LEU A 5 -8.86 -3.93 -6.09
CA LEU A 5 -7.84 -3.32 -5.23
C LEU A 5 -7.26 -4.40 -4.31
N CYS A 6 -5.95 -4.60 -4.36
CA CYS A 6 -5.23 -5.56 -3.52
C CYS A 6 -4.26 -4.83 -2.58
N SER A 7 -4.34 -5.11 -1.28
CA SER A 7 -3.43 -4.55 -0.28
C SER A 7 -3.29 -5.44 0.95
N ASP A 8 -2.09 -5.50 1.51
CA ASP A 8 -1.80 -6.12 2.81
C ASP A 8 -2.14 -5.23 4.00
N THR A 9 -2.73 -4.06 3.76
CA THR A 9 -3.24 -3.21 4.82
C THR A 9 -4.58 -2.60 4.40
N TRP A 10 -5.55 -2.68 5.32
CA TRP A 10 -6.88 -2.14 5.15
C TRP A 10 -7.41 -1.68 6.50
N LEU A 11 -8.55 -0.98 6.51
CA LEU A 11 -9.25 -0.68 7.75
C LEU A 11 -9.54 -1.97 8.54
N PRO A 12 -9.41 -1.96 9.88
CA PRO A 12 -9.22 -0.79 10.76
C PRO A 12 -7.76 -0.35 10.95
N GLN A 13 -6.76 -0.96 10.28
CA GLN A 13 -5.38 -0.50 10.39
C GLN A 13 -5.23 0.90 9.79
N VAL A 14 -4.78 1.86 10.60
CA VAL A 14 -4.61 3.25 10.16
C VAL A 14 -3.15 3.51 9.83
N ASN A 15 -2.84 3.60 8.54
CA ASN A 15 -1.55 4.07 8.04
C ASN A 15 -1.74 4.91 6.77
N GLY A 16 -0.63 5.35 6.17
CA GLY A 16 -0.68 6.17 4.95
C GLY A 16 -1.28 5.44 3.75
N VAL A 17 -1.05 4.13 3.63
CA VAL A 17 -1.51 3.31 2.50
C VAL A 17 -3.00 3.02 2.63
N SER A 18 -3.46 2.50 3.78
CA SER A 18 -4.87 2.17 4.00
C SER A 18 -5.78 3.39 3.82
N ARG A 19 -5.38 4.57 4.31
CA ARG A 19 -6.11 5.83 4.10
C ARG A 19 -6.16 6.26 2.64
N THR A 20 -5.06 6.10 1.91
CA THR A 20 -5.00 6.48 0.49
C THR A 20 -5.92 5.57 -0.34
N LEU A 21 -5.87 4.26 -0.07
CA LEU A 21 -6.70 3.28 -0.78
C LEU A 21 -8.17 3.40 -0.43
N HIS A 22 -8.52 3.68 0.82
CA HIS A 22 -9.91 3.92 1.21
C HIS A 22 -10.49 5.15 0.50
N ARG A 23 -9.72 6.25 0.41
CA ARG A 23 -10.13 7.44 -0.37
C ARG A 23 -10.26 7.16 -1.85
N LEU A 24 -9.30 6.41 -2.43
CA LEU A 24 -9.38 5.98 -3.82
C LEU A 24 -10.67 5.19 -4.05
N MET A 25 -10.95 4.21 -3.19
CA MET A 25 -12.14 3.38 -3.29
C MET A 25 -13.42 4.22 -3.21
N ALA A 26 -13.55 5.11 -2.23
CA ALA A 26 -14.71 5.99 -2.12
C ALA A 26 -14.91 6.82 -3.40
N HIS A 27 -13.83 7.36 -3.97
CA HIS A 27 -13.88 8.11 -5.23
C HIS A 27 -14.27 7.25 -6.44
N LEU A 28 -13.81 6.00 -6.49
CA LEU A 28 -14.19 5.06 -7.54
C LEU A 28 -15.68 4.71 -7.46
N LEU A 29 -16.19 4.45 -6.26
CA LEU A 29 -17.61 4.17 -6.05
C LEU A 29 -18.49 5.36 -6.40
N ASP A 30 -18.11 6.57 -5.98
CA ASP A 30 -18.82 7.83 -6.31
C ASP A 30 -18.93 8.06 -7.83
N ARG A 31 -17.92 7.61 -8.59
CA ARG A 31 -17.93 7.66 -10.07
C ARG A 31 -18.64 6.48 -10.73
N GLY A 32 -19.34 5.64 -9.97
CA GLY A 32 -20.08 4.49 -10.50
C GLY A 32 -19.19 3.32 -10.93
N HIS A 33 -17.95 3.25 -10.45
CA HIS A 33 -17.13 2.05 -10.60
C HIS A 33 -17.49 1.03 -9.54
N GLU A 34 -17.27 -0.24 -9.86
CA GLU A 34 -17.45 -1.34 -8.93
C GLU A 34 -16.07 -1.83 -8.47
N VAL A 35 -15.95 -2.12 -7.17
CA VAL A 35 -14.67 -2.49 -6.57
C VAL A 35 -14.78 -3.87 -5.92
N ALA A 36 -13.81 -4.72 -6.22
CA ALA A 36 -13.50 -5.92 -5.45
C ALA A 36 -12.25 -5.67 -4.60
N LEU A 37 -12.35 -5.89 -3.29
CA LEU A 37 -11.25 -5.73 -2.35
C LEU A 37 -10.60 -7.08 -2.05
N VAL A 38 -9.27 -7.13 -2.10
CA VAL A 38 -8.46 -8.28 -1.68
C VAL A 38 -7.52 -7.82 -0.57
N THR A 39 -7.84 -8.19 0.66
CA THR A 39 -7.18 -7.65 1.87
C THR A 39 -6.84 -8.75 2.87
N PRO A 40 -5.98 -8.48 3.87
CA PRO A 40 -5.86 -9.38 5.01
C PRO A 40 -7.18 -9.44 5.79
N GLU A 41 -7.35 -10.53 6.50
CA GLU A 41 -8.38 -10.70 7.51
C GLU A 41 -7.94 -10.01 8.81
N LEU A 42 -8.64 -8.93 9.18
CA LEU A 42 -8.28 -8.05 10.29
C LEU A 42 -9.30 -8.05 11.45
N GLY A 43 -10.02 -9.16 11.63
CA GLY A 43 -11.10 -9.28 12.60
C GLY A 43 -12.42 -8.63 12.16
N GLU A 44 -13.42 -8.66 13.04
CA GLU A 44 -14.82 -8.32 12.74
C GLU A 44 -15.04 -6.83 12.39
N SER A 45 -14.17 -5.92 12.83
CA SER A 45 -14.38 -4.47 12.65
C SER A 45 -13.94 -3.89 11.30
N GLY A 46 -13.47 -4.71 10.36
CA GLY A 46 -12.78 -4.22 9.16
C GLY A 46 -13.57 -4.16 7.86
N ALA A 47 -14.88 -4.43 7.84
CA ALA A 47 -15.58 -4.85 6.62
C ALA A 47 -16.90 -4.19 6.28
N GLU A 48 -17.66 -3.77 7.27
CA GLU A 48 -19.07 -3.45 7.04
C GLU A 48 -19.20 -1.98 6.66
N GLY A 49 -19.60 -1.72 5.41
CA GLY A 49 -19.98 -0.37 4.95
C GLY A 49 -19.09 0.27 3.89
N ASP A 50 -18.00 -0.38 3.46
CA ASP A 50 -17.08 0.24 2.48
C ASP A 50 -17.70 0.39 1.08
N GLY A 51 -18.77 -0.35 0.77
CA GLY A 51 -19.45 -0.34 -0.54
C GLY A 51 -18.79 -1.21 -1.62
N ALA A 52 -17.82 -2.05 -1.26
CA ALA A 52 -17.23 -3.03 -2.18
C ALA A 52 -18.27 -4.06 -2.63
N ARG A 53 -18.27 -4.40 -3.93
CA ARG A 53 -19.16 -5.45 -4.48
C ARG A 53 -18.70 -6.85 -4.04
N VAL A 54 -17.39 -7.05 -3.90
CA VAL A 54 -16.79 -8.31 -3.48
C VAL A 54 -15.69 -8.02 -2.46
N HIS A 55 -15.70 -8.71 -1.32
CA HIS A 55 -14.61 -8.65 -0.34
C HIS A 55 -13.96 -10.01 -0.15
N ILE A 56 -12.70 -10.13 -0.56
CA ILE A 56 -11.87 -11.31 -0.35
C ILE A 56 -10.90 -11.00 0.79
N ARG A 57 -11.13 -11.66 1.93
CA ARG A 57 -10.24 -11.60 3.09
C ARG A 57 -9.37 -12.84 3.12
N ARG A 58 -8.07 -12.64 3.31
CA ARG A 58 -7.09 -13.74 3.41
C ARG A 58 -6.46 -13.74 4.79
N PRO A 59 -6.35 -14.90 5.45
CA PRO A 59 -5.67 -14.97 6.74
C PRO A 59 -4.25 -14.44 6.62
N GLY A 60 -3.83 -13.62 7.58
CA GLY A 60 -2.47 -13.12 7.69
C GLY A 60 -1.91 -13.41 9.07
N ARG A 61 -0.59 -13.54 9.17
CA ARG A 61 0.09 -13.63 10.47
C ARG A 61 1.11 -12.49 10.59
N PRO A 62 1.23 -11.88 11.78
CA PRO A 62 2.32 -10.96 12.03
C PRO A 62 3.67 -11.65 11.84
N VAL A 63 4.63 -10.95 11.25
CA VAL A 63 6.00 -11.45 11.12
C VAL A 63 6.62 -11.52 12.51
N PRO A 64 7.27 -12.64 12.90
CA PRO A 64 8.05 -12.69 14.13
C PRO A 64 9.06 -11.53 14.18
N LEU A 65 9.11 -10.80 15.29
CA LEU A 65 9.89 -9.56 15.49
C LEU A 65 9.31 -8.28 14.84
N TYR A 66 8.25 -8.38 14.03
CA TYR A 66 7.63 -7.23 13.36
C TYR A 66 6.08 -7.36 13.34
N PRO A 67 5.43 -7.13 14.49
CA PRO A 67 3.99 -7.37 14.64
C PRO A 67 3.11 -6.48 13.76
N ASP A 68 3.62 -5.32 13.33
CA ASP A 68 2.92 -4.39 12.44
C ASP A 68 2.95 -4.83 10.97
N LEU A 69 3.78 -5.82 10.62
CA LEU A 69 3.87 -6.37 9.27
C LEU A 69 3.15 -7.71 9.20
N LEU A 70 2.11 -7.78 8.37
CA LEU A 70 1.39 -9.02 8.13
C LEU A 70 1.96 -9.76 6.91
N VAL A 71 2.20 -11.06 7.06
CA VAL A 71 2.33 -11.98 5.93
C VAL A 71 0.96 -12.52 5.63
N THR A 72 0.32 -11.95 4.61
CA THR A 72 -1.00 -12.39 4.16
C THR A 72 -0.87 -13.60 3.24
N LEU A 73 -1.68 -14.63 3.50
CA LEU A 73 -1.69 -15.84 2.67
C LEU A 73 -2.05 -15.50 1.21
N PRO A 74 -1.48 -16.25 0.24
CA PRO A 74 -1.78 -16.03 -1.16
C PRO A 74 -3.26 -16.25 -1.48
N LEU A 75 -3.66 -15.75 -2.65
CA LEU A 75 -4.98 -15.91 -3.23
C LEU A 75 -5.34 -17.41 -3.30
N GLY A 76 -6.41 -17.82 -2.62
CA GLY A 76 -6.92 -19.18 -2.66
C GLY A 76 -7.71 -19.45 -3.94
N ARG A 77 -7.99 -20.73 -4.24
CA ARG A 77 -8.78 -21.12 -5.44
C ARG A 77 -10.18 -20.49 -5.45
N GLY A 78 -10.89 -20.52 -4.32
CA GLY A 78 -12.21 -19.88 -4.20
C GLY A 78 -12.15 -18.37 -4.41
N SER A 79 -11.12 -17.72 -3.86
CA SER A 79 -10.87 -16.29 -4.07
C SER A 79 -10.58 -15.96 -5.54
N ALA A 80 -9.76 -16.77 -6.22
CA ALA A 80 -9.50 -16.60 -7.65
C ALA A 80 -10.77 -16.75 -8.48
N ARG A 81 -11.61 -17.74 -8.17
CA ARG A 81 -12.91 -17.93 -8.84
C ARG A 81 -13.85 -16.74 -8.62
N ALA A 82 -13.93 -16.21 -7.40
CA ALA A 82 -14.74 -15.03 -7.10
C ALA A 82 -14.26 -13.80 -7.89
N LEU A 83 -12.94 -13.64 -8.09
CA LEU A 83 -12.41 -12.58 -8.95
C LEU A 83 -12.70 -12.84 -10.43
N ASP A 84 -12.75 -14.09 -10.87
CA ASP A 84 -13.11 -14.45 -12.25
C ASP A 84 -14.57 -14.10 -12.53
N GLU A 85 -15.47 -14.44 -11.61
CA GLU A 85 -16.90 -14.10 -11.66
C GLU A 85 -17.15 -12.59 -11.59
N PHE A 86 -16.26 -11.84 -10.93
CA PHE A 86 -16.29 -10.37 -10.90
C PHE A 86 -15.81 -9.73 -12.23
N GLU A 87 -15.09 -10.47 -13.08
CA GLU A 87 -14.63 -10.02 -14.40
C GLU A 87 -13.98 -8.61 -14.43
N PRO A 88 -12.89 -8.36 -13.69
CA PRO A 88 -12.35 -7.01 -13.58
C PRO A 88 -11.64 -6.55 -14.84
N HIS A 89 -11.70 -5.24 -15.07
CA HIS A 89 -11.06 -4.56 -16.19
C HIS A 89 -9.62 -4.18 -15.87
N VAL A 90 -9.30 -4.03 -14.59
CA VAL A 90 -7.97 -3.64 -14.11
C VAL A 90 -7.77 -4.10 -12.67
N VAL A 91 -6.53 -4.43 -12.35
CA VAL A 91 -6.07 -4.76 -11.00
C VAL A 91 -5.11 -3.68 -10.54
N HIS A 92 -5.34 -3.10 -9.37
CA HIS A 92 -4.41 -2.22 -8.68
C HIS A 92 -3.85 -2.96 -7.46
N CYS A 93 -2.56 -3.29 -7.49
CA CYS A 93 -1.88 -3.92 -6.37
C CYS A 93 -1.01 -2.91 -5.62
N ALA A 94 -1.38 -2.58 -4.40
CA ALA A 94 -0.77 -1.51 -3.62
C ALA A 94 0.33 -1.98 -2.65
N THR A 95 0.55 -3.30 -2.55
CA THR A 95 1.57 -3.89 -1.69
C THR A 95 2.29 -5.05 -2.39
N GLU A 96 3.60 -5.13 -2.21
CA GLU A 96 4.51 -6.12 -2.82
C GLU A 96 4.63 -7.41 -1.99
N SER A 97 3.55 -7.77 -1.30
CA SER A 97 3.45 -8.91 -0.39
C SER A 97 3.26 -10.26 -1.09
N VAL A 98 3.26 -11.36 -0.32
CA VAL A 98 2.90 -12.70 -0.83
C VAL A 98 1.52 -12.71 -1.48
N LEU A 99 0.53 -12.06 -0.85
CA LEU A 99 -0.79 -11.86 -1.45
C LEU A 99 -0.69 -11.04 -2.75
N GLY A 100 0.02 -9.93 -2.73
CA GLY A 100 0.23 -9.10 -3.91
C GLY A 100 0.85 -9.86 -5.08
N TRP A 101 1.86 -10.70 -4.83
CA TRP A 101 2.48 -11.56 -5.85
C TRP A 101 1.49 -12.57 -6.43
N SER A 102 0.63 -13.14 -5.59
CA SER A 102 -0.40 -14.09 -6.03
C SER A 102 -1.48 -13.43 -6.88
N VAL A 103 -1.94 -12.23 -6.50
CA VAL A 103 -2.91 -11.43 -7.28
C VAL A 103 -2.30 -10.95 -8.59
N ARG A 104 -1.05 -10.48 -8.57
CA ARG A 104 -0.26 -10.17 -9.78
C ARG A 104 -0.21 -11.36 -10.73
N ARG A 105 0.14 -12.55 -10.23
CA ARG A 105 0.19 -13.77 -11.06
C ARG A 105 -1.17 -14.11 -11.65
N TRP A 106 -2.23 -14.04 -10.84
CA TRP A 106 -3.60 -14.29 -11.27
C TRP A 106 -4.04 -13.34 -12.40
N ALA A 107 -3.77 -12.04 -12.25
CA ALA A 107 -4.11 -11.01 -13.21
C ALA A 107 -3.42 -11.23 -14.57
N LEU A 108 -2.10 -11.47 -14.52
CA LEU A 108 -1.29 -11.69 -15.73
C LEU A 108 -1.71 -12.95 -16.48
N ALA A 109 -2.07 -14.02 -15.76
CA ALA A 109 -2.56 -15.26 -16.37
C ALA A 109 -3.88 -15.08 -17.14
N ARG A 110 -4.62 -13.99 -16.89
CA ARG A 110 -5.89 -13.64 -17.54
C ARG A 110 -5.77 -12.47 -18.51
N GLY A 111 -4.56 -11.95 -18.72
CA GLY A 111 -4.35 -10.76 -19.54
C GLY A 111 -4.97 -9.49 -18.96
N ILE A 112 -5.34 -9.47 -17.67
CA ILE A 112 -5.94 -8.30 -17.02
C ILE A 112 -4.85 -7.25 -16.77
N PRO A 113 -5.03 -6.00 -17.21
CA PRO A 113 -4.08 -4.92 -16.96
C PRO A 113 -3.78 -4.74 -15.47
N LEU A 114 -2.48 -4.66 -15.14
CA LEU A 114 -2.00 -4.45 -13.78
C LEU A 114 -1.48 -3.02 -13.60
N VAL A 115 -1.91 -2.37 -12.53
CA VAL A 115 -1.32 -1.15 -11.96
C VAL A 115 -0.74 -1.52 -10.61
N THR A 116 0.42 -0.97 -10.27
CA THR A 116 1.04 -1.19 -8.95
C THR A 116 1.29 0.13 -8.25
N SER A 117 1.33 0.12 -6.92
CA SER A 117 1.84 1.26 -6.14
C SER A 117 3.00 0.84 -5.29
N TYR A 118 4.05 1.66 -5.34
CA TYR A 118 5.23 1.56 -4.51
C TYR A 118 5.06 2.49 -3.32
N HIS A 119 4.89 1.92 -2.12
CA HIS A 119 4.64 2.69 -0.89
C HIS A 119 5.67 2.45 0.21
N THR A 120 6.30 1.27 0.24
CA THR A 120 7.15 0.88 1.34
C THR A 120 8.54 0.54 0.82
N ASN A 121 9.55 1.27 1.29
CA ASN A 121 10.94 0.97 0.98
C ASN A 121 11.45 -0.20 1.85
N PHE A 122 10.86 -1.39 1.66
CA PHE A 122 11.31 -2.63 2.33
C PHE A 122 12.82 -2.87 2.14
N ALA A 123 13.40 -2.38 1.04
CA ALA A 123 14.80 -2.53 0.72
C ALA A 123 15.73 -1.56 1.49
N GLU A 124 15.26 -0.37 1.89
CA GLU A 124 15.97 0.48 2.85
C GLU A 124 15.93 -0.11 4.24
N TYR A 125 14.75 -0.55 4.68
CA TYR A 125 14.57 -1.22 5.96
C TYR A 125 15.48 -2.45 6.09
N ALA A 126 15.60 -3.31 5.07
CA ALA A 126 16.50 -4.46 5.11
C ALA A 126 17.98 -4.07 5.38
N GLY A 127 18.42 -2.88 4.95
CA GLY A 127 19.76 -2.38 5.25
C GLY A 127 19.91 -1.96 6.72
N GLU A 128 18.93 -1.26 7.27
CA GLU A 128 18.90 -0.81 8.68
C GLU A 128 18.84 -1.99 9.67
N TYR A 129 18.28 -3.13 9.25
CA TYR A 129 18.12 -4.33 10.07
C TYR A 129 19.27 -5.36 9.94
N GLY A 130 20.44 -4.95 9.43
CA GLY A 130 21.64 -5.80 9.34
C GLY A 130 21.62 -6.83 8.21
N LEU A 131 20.61 -6.80 7.34
CA LEU A 131 20.48 -7.65 6.16
C LEU A 131 21.02 -6.96 4.89
N GLY A 132 22.02 -6.08 5.03
CA GLY A 132 22.60 -5.31 3.91
C GLY A 132 23.03 -6.17 2.72
N ARG A 133 23.47 -7.42 2.97
CA ARG A 133 23.81 -8.41 1.91
C ARG A 133 22.61 -8.83 1.04
N LEU A 134 21.39 -8.69 1.55
CA LEU A 134 20.14 -9.03 0.84
C LEU A 134 19.49 -7.82 0.16
N LYS A 135 20.03 -6.61 0.32
CA LYS A 135 19.48 -5.38 -0.27
C LYS A 135 19.35 -5.48 -1.80
N GLY A 136 20.36 -6.03 -2.48
CA GLY A 136 20.32 -6.24 -3.94
C GLY A 136 19.24 -7.23 -4.39
N VAL A 137 19.00 -8.27 -3.59
CA VAL A 137 17.93 -9.26 -3.83
C VAL A 137 16.56 -8.61 -3.63
N ALA A 138 16.38 -7.84 -2.56
CA ALA A 138 15.14 -7.10 -2.29
C ALA A 138 14.78 -6.16 -3.45
N TRP A 139 15.73 -5.36 -3.92
CA TRP A 139 15.53 -4.49 -5.09
C TRP A 139 15.20 -5.27 -6.36
N SER A 140 15.84 -6.41 -6.58
CA SER A 140 15.55 -7.26 -7.74
C SER A 140 14.14 -7.85 -7.68
N LEU A 141 13.67 -8.25 -6.49
CA LEU A 141 12.30 -8.72 -6.29
C LEU A 141 11.28 -7.60 -6.51
N LEU A 142 11.52 -6.40 -5.97
CA LEU A 142 10.66 -5.24 -6.20
C LEU A 142 10.58 -4.91 -7.69
N ARG A 143 11.72 -4.80 -8.39
CA ARG A 143 11.71 -4.60 -9.86
C ARG A 143 10.89 -5.66 -10.59
N ARG A 144 11.08 -6.94 -10.24
CA ARG A 144 10.35 -8.04 -10.85
C ARG A 144 8.83 -7.93 -10.59
N PHE A 145 8.45 -7.49 -9.40
CA PHE A 145 7.05 -7.28 -9.04
C PHE A 145 6.40 -6.22 -9.94
N HIS A 146 7.05 -5.05 -10.08
CA HIS A 146 6.50 -3.91 -10.81
C HIS A 146 6.65 -3.99 -12.34
N SER A 147 7.64 -4.73 -12.85
CA SER A 147 7.97 -4.79 -14.29
C SER A 147 6.79 -4.99 -15.26
N PRO A 148 5.83 -5.93 -15.03
CA PRO A 148 4.72 -6.12 -15.95
C PRO A 148 3.60 -5.08 -15.81
N ALA A 149 3.65 -4.20 -14.81
CA ALA A 149 2.59 -3.23 -14.57
C ALA A 149 2.53 -2.21 -15.73
N ARG A 150 1.31 -1.89 -16.16
CA ARG A 150 1.04 -0.83 -17.15
C ARG A 150 1.40 0.54 -16.60
N ALA A 151 1.34 0.71 -15.28
CA ALA A 151 1.88 1.84 -14.56
C ALA A 151 2.31 1.42 -13.15
N THR A 152 3.40 2.02 -12.67
CA THR A 152 3.84 1.92 -11.27
C THR A 152 3.72 3.30 -10.64
N LEU A 153 2.91 3.43 -9.61
CA LEU A 153 2.65 4.69 -8.94
C LEU A 153 3.57 4.83 -7.72
N CYS A 154 4.28 5.95 -7.62
CA CYS A 154 5.15 6.27 -6.50
C CYS A 154 4.75 7.61 -5.85
N PRO A 155 5.05 7.85 -4.57
CA PRO A 155 4.44 8.94 -3.82
C PRO A 155 5.03 10.32 -4.11
N SER A 156 6.23 10.39 -4.71
CA SER A 156 6.97 11.65 -4.84
C SER A 156 7.99 11.59 -5.98
N THR A 157 8.42 12.77 -6.47
CA THR A 157 9.48 12.91 -7.47
C THR A 157 10.82 12.31 -7.01
N PRO A 158 11.30 12.54 -5.78
CA PRO A 158 12.52 11.88 -5.29
C PRO A 158 12.43 10.34 -5.34
N THR A 159 11.28 9.77 -5.00
CA THR A 159 11.08 8.31 -5.11
C THR A 159 11.10 7.87 -6.58
N LEU A 160 10.52 8.64 -7.50
CA LEU A 160 10.58 8.32 -8.92
C LEU A 160 12.03 8.29 -9.42
N GLU A 161 12.84 9.27 -9.03
CA GLU A 161 14.26 9.35 -9.39
C GLU A 161 15.03 8.13 -8.86
N GLU A 162 14.87 7.80 -7.58
CA GLU A 162 15.51 6.61 -6.98
C GLU A 162 15.10 5.32 -7.72
N LEU A 163 13.80 5.13 -7.98
CA LEU A 163 13.31 3.95 -8.70
C LEU A 163 13.89 3.89 -10.12
N SER A 164 14.05 5.04 -10.77
CA SER A 164 14.61 5.14 -12.12
C SER A 164 16.09 4.76 -12.13
N GLU A 165 16.89 5.31 -11.21
CA GLU A 165 18.31 4.96 -11.02
C GLU A 165 18.49 3.47 -10.71
N ARG A 166 17.54 2.87 -10.00
CA ARG A 166 17.55 1.45 -9.66
C ARG A 166 17.02 0.55 -10.77
N GLY A 167 16.66 1.08 -11.93
CA GLY A 167 16.25 0.30 -13.11
C GLY A 167 14.80 -0.18 -13.08
N PHE A 168 13.90 0.54 -12.41
CA PHE A 168 12.46 0.28 -12.54
C PHE A 168 11.96 0.71 -13.92
N HIS A 169 10.82 0.17 -14.34
CA HIS A 169 10.29 0.41 -15.68
C HIS A 169 10.01 1.92 -15.91
N PRO A 170 10.25 2.45 -17.12
CA PRO A 170 9.96 3.86 -17.49
C PRO A 170 8.47 4.23 -17.43
N ARG A 171 7.58 3.32 -17.01
CA ARG A 171 6.14 3.56 -16.78
C ARG A 171 5.84 3.90 -15.32
N THR A 172 6.88 4.15 -14.53
CA THR A 172 6.74 4.66 -13.16
C THR A 172 6.31 6.14 -13.21
N ARG A 173 5.33 6.52 -12.39
CA ARG A 173 4.73 7.86 -12.36
C ARG A 173 4.52 8.32 -10.93
N VAL A 174 4.57 9.63 -10.71
CA VAL A 174 4.22 10.22 -9.42
C VAL A 174 2.70 10.19 -9.28
N TRP A 175 2.22 9.63 -8.17
CA TRP A 175 0.86 9.73 -7.68
C TRP A 175 0.90 10.36 -6.30
N SER A 176 0.78 11.69 -6.28
CA SER A 176 0.83 12.46 -5.05
C SER A 176 -0.35 12.12 -4.15
N ARG A 177 -0.10 12.00 -2.85
CA ARG A 177 -1.15 11.83 -1.84
C ARG A 177 -1.93 13.14 -1.71
N GLY A 178 -3.19 13.16 -2.16
CA GLY A 178 -4.09 14.28 -1.92
C GLY A 178 -4.38 14.44 -0.42
N VAL A 179 -4.36 15.68 0.06
CA VAL A 179 -4.82 16.01 1.41
C VAL A 179 -6.31 16.37 1.36
N ASP A 180 -7.05 16.04 2.40
CA ASP A 180 -8.44 16.48 2.52
C ASP A 180 -8.44 17.99 2.79
N ALA A 181 -8.79 18.77 1.77
CA ALA A 181 -8.75 20.23 1.82
C ALA A 181 -9.81 20.82 2.77
N ASN A 182 -10.88 20.09 3.09
CA ASN A 182 -11.87 20.53 4.09
C ASN A 182 -11.32 20.40 5.51
N ARG A 183 -10.53 19.34 5.76
CA ARG A 183 -9.91 19.09 7.06
C ARG A 183 -8.61 19.88 7.27
N PHE A 184 -7.78 19.97 6.24
CA PHE A 184 -6.49 20.67 6.24
C PHE A 184 -6.59 21.96 5.41
N HIS A 185 -7.44 22.87 5.88
CA HIS A 185 -7.60 24.20 5.30
C HIS A 185 -6.76 25.21 6.08
N PRO A 186 -6.06 26.17 5.45
CA PRO A 186 -5.32 27.23 6.14
C PRO A 186 -6.18 27.99 7.17
N GLY A 187 -7.47 28.15 6.90
CA GLY A 187 -8.44 28.78 7.82
C GLY A 187 -8.79 27.95 9.08
N ARG A 188 -8.33 26.69 9.20
CA ARG A 188 -8.44 25.86 10.40
C ARG A 188 -7.14 25.75 11.18
N ARG A 189 -6.12 26.57 10.83
CA ARG A 189 -4.85 26.63 11.55
C ARG A 189 -5.08 27.25 12.94
N SER A 190 -4.91 26.46 13.99
CA SER A 190 -4.83 27.01 15.35
C SER A 190 -3.42 27.59 15.58
N GLY A 191 -3.33 28.80 16.13
CA GLY A 191 -2.06 29.51 16.34
C GLY A 191 -1.12 28.87 17.39
N ALA A 192 -1.55 27.79 18.05
CA ALA A 192 -0.83 27.17 19.16
C ALA A 192 0.28 26.20 18.71
N TRP A 193 0.36 25.82 17.44
CA TRP A 193 1.42 24.94 16.96
C TRP A 193 2.66 25.74 16.52
N GLN A 194 3.65 25.81 17.40
CA GLN A 194 5.00 26.24 17.08
C GLN A 194 5.83 24.97 16.82
N PRO A 195 6.32 24.73 15.58
CA PRO A 195 7.28 23.67 15.37
C PRO A 195 8.54 24.03 16.17
N SER A 196 8.89 23.21 17.15
CA SER A 196 10.21 23.28 17.78
C SER A 196 11.25 23.18 16.67
N PRO A 197 12.23 24.11 16.59
CA PRO A 197 13.28 24.01 15.60
C PRO A 197 13.92 22.62 15.70
N ARG A 198 13.95 21.88 14.59
CA ARG A 198 14.65 20.60 14.51
C ARG A 198 16.09 20.87 14.91
N SER A 199 16.47 20.45 16.12
CA SER A 199 17.86 20.48 16.57
C SER A 199 18.66 19.57 15.66
N GLY A 200 19.53 20.17 14.85
CA GLY A 200 20.56 19.43 14.12
C GLY A 200 21.55 18.80 15.10
N ASN A 201 21.91 17.54 14.79
CA ASN A 201 23.12 16.80 15.15
C ASN A 201 23.78 16.96 16.53
N GLY A 202 23.81 15.86 17.29
CA GLY A 202 24.79 15.55 18.34
C GLY A 202 24.55 14.15 18.94
N PRO A 203 25.57 13.30 19.15
CA PRO A 203 25.38 11.87 19.42
C PRO A 203 25.11 11.60 20.90
N GLY A 204 24.16 10.71 21.18
CA GLY A 204 23.94 10.14 22.51
C GLY A 204 22.72 10.71 23.24
N GLY A 205 21.69 9.88 23.39
CA GLY A 205 20.54 10.21 24.23
C GLY A 205 19.27 9.50 23.80
N LYS A 206 19.15 8.21 24.13
CA LYS A 206 17.85 7.54 24.14
C LYS A 206 17.00 8.17 25.25
N GLN A 207 15.87 8.78 24.89
CA GLN A 207 14.73 8.83 25.79
C GLN A 207 13.42 8.87 25.01
N GLY A 208 12.60 7.85 25.25
CA GLY A 208 11.35 7.61 24.57
C GLY A 208 10.32 8.70 24.86
N SER A 209 9.58 9.07 23.83
CA SER A 209 8.28 9.73 23.98
C SER A 209 7.21 8.80 23.45
N ARG A 210 6.36 8.34 24.38
CA ARG A 210 5.05 7.75 24.11
C ARG A 210 4.24 8.73 23.26
N TRP A 211 3.99 8.39 22.01
CA TRP A 211 2.99 9.09 21.20
C TRP A 211 1.63 8.45 21.47
N GLY A 212 0.94 8.96 22.48
CA GLY A 212 -0.49 8.74 22.64
C GLY A 212 -1.23 9.65 21.67
N TRP A 213 -1.88 9.05 20.66
CA TRP A 213 -2.91 9.72 19.88
C TRP A 213 -4.22 9.02 20.17
N SER A 214 -5.11 9.70 20.90
CA SER A 214 -6.52 9.34 20.97
C SER A 214 -7.21 9.85 19.69
N TRP A 215 -7.77 8.92 18.92
CA TRP A 215 -8.86 9.14 17.97
C TRP A 215 -9.75 7.92 17.98
#